data_AF-A0A2K3JRN3-F1
#
_entry.id   AF-A0A2K3JRN3-F1
#
_cell.length_a   1.000
_cell.length_b   1.000
_cell.length_c   1.000
_cell.angle_alpha   90.00
_cell.angle_beta   90.00
_cell.angle_gamma   90.00
#
_symmetry.space_group_name_H-M   'P 1'
#
loop_
_entity.id
_entity.type
_entity.pdbx_description
1 polymer ?
#
loop_
_entity_poly.entity_id
_entity_poly.type
_entity_poly.pdbx_seq_one_letter_code
_entity_poly.pdbx_strand_id
1 'polypeptide(L)'
;ETKAALEKIVNVRLSAAQPTNLPKHNSDAKYIKYKPSQQNAAFNSGARERVISMVVMLVDPLESPKFRHKRVPRASVMHSPPRPVTVKDQQDWKLPPCISNWKNPKGYTIPLDKRAEGREVVAMRSKVQKEILLKEKERKEHELRVLAHKARSERIDVVPPAAAVVPVVSETSDVDDGDIRVDYEQREKNYPEREERLQREKIREERRK
;
A
#
# COMPACT_ATOMS: atom_id res chain seq x y z
N GLU A 1 9.34 -11.93 26.93
CA GLU A 1 10.22 -10.73 27.05
C GLU A 1 9.76 -9.57 26.16
N THR A 2 9.53 -9.80 24.86
CA THR A 2 9.04 -8.78 23.92
C THR A 2 7.72 -8.14 24.35
N LYS A 3 6.75 -8.93 24.79
CA LYS A 3 5.46 -8.46 25.33
C LYS A 3 5.65 -7.48 26.49
N ALA A 4 6.42 -7.86 27.51
CA ALA A 4 6.70 -7.01 28.67
C ALA A 4 7.44 -5.71 28.28
N ALA A 5 8.34 -5.77 27.29
CA ALA A 5 9.01 -4.58 26.76
C ALA A 5 8.01 -3.64 26.04
N LEU A 6 7.11 -4.19 25.23
CA LEU A 6 6.08 -3.41 24.54
C LEU A 6 5.07 -2.80 25.53
N GLU A 7 4.65 -3.55 26.54
CA GLU A 7 3.77 -3.05 27.61
C GLU A 7 4.38 -1.84 28.33
N LYS A 8 5.69 -1.87 28.64
CA LYS A 8 6.39 -0.72 29.21
C LYS A 8 6.33 0.51 28.30
N ILE A 9 6.55 0.34 27.00
CA ILE A 9 6.49 1.44 26.02
C ILE A 9 5.06 2.00 25.91
N VAL A 10 4.06 1.11 25.88
CA VAL A 10 2.64 1.49 25.80
C VAL A 10 2.23 2.27 27.05
N ASN A 11 2.63 1.83 28.23
CA ASN A 11 2.33 2.52 29.50
C ASN A 11 2.93 3.93 29.54
N VAL A 12 4.13 4.15 28.99
CA VAL A 12 4.74 5.49 28.86
C VAL A 12 3.94 6.39 27.91
N ARG A 13 3.34 5.84 26.85
CA ARG A 13 2.48 6.61 25.94
C ARG A 13 1.13 6.92 26.55
N LEU A 14 0.54 5.97 27.28
CA LEU A 14 -0.74 6.14 27.95
C LEU A 14 -0.66 7.18 29.08
N SER A 15 0.42 7.21 29.85
CA SER A 15 0.62 8.20 30.92
C SER A 15 0.72 9.64 30.38
N ALA A 16 1.31 9.84 29.20
CA ALA A 16 1.36 11.15 28.56
C ALA A 16 -0.02 11.62 28.04
N ALA A 17 -0.92 10.68 27.70
CA ALA A 17 -2.26 10.99 27.23
C ALA A 17 -3.26 11.26 28.38
N GLN A 18 -2.99 10.75 29.58
CA GLN A 18 -3.83 10.92 30.77
C GLN A 18 -3.06 11.63 31.91
N PRO A 19 -2.85 12.96 31.83
CA PRO A 19 -2.01 13.69 32.79
C PRO A 19 -2.63 13.78 34.20
N THR A 20 -3.94 13.59 34.33
CA THR A 20 -4.67 13.65 35.60
C THR A 20 -4.66 12.35 36.39
N ASN A 21 -4.47 11.20 35.72
CA ASN A 21 -4.51 9.86 36.32
C ASN A 21 -3.10 9.30 36.58
N LEU A 22 -2.12 10.17 36.81
CA LEU A 22 -0.74 9.73 37.03
C LEU A 22 -0.61 9.08 38.42
N PRO A 23 -0.03 7.86 38.52
CA PRO A 23 0.38 7.32 39.81
C PRO A 23 1.35 8.30 40.47
N LYS A 24 1.10 8.65 41.73
CA LYS A 24 2.01 9.49 42.51
C LYS A 24 3.40 8.82 42.48
N HIS A 25 4.41 9.56 42.02
CA HIS A 25 5.76 9.04 41.96
C HIS A 25 6.19 8.64 43.38
N ASN A 26 6.82 7.46 43.53
CA ASN A 26 7.28 7.04 44.83
C ASN A 26 8.35 8.03 45.33
N SER A 27 8.12 8.64 46.50
CA SER A 27 9.00 9.65 47.11
C SER A 27 10.19 9.01 47.85
N ASP A 28 10.26 7.68 47.85
CA ASP A 28 11.29 6.95 48.58
C ASP A 28 12.69 7.23 48.03
N ALA A 29 13.63 7.49 48.94
CA ALA A 29 15.03 7.74 48.63
C ALA A 29 15.72 6.45 48.14
N LYS A 30 16.35 6.50 46.97
CA LYS A 30 17.14 5.39 46.43
C LYS A 30 18.63 5.62 46.69
N TYR A 31 19.24 4.72 47.46
CA TYR A 31 20.69 4.77 47.71
C TYR A 31 21.46 4.02 46.62
N ILE A 32 22.44 4.69 46.03
CA ILE A 32 23.33 4.14 44.99
C ILE A 32 24.76 4.26 45.45
N LYS A 33 25.49 3.15 45.38
CA LYS A 33 26.93 3.10 45.65
C LYS A 33 27.70 3.38 44.36
N TYR A 34 28.48 4.46 44.36
CA TYR A 34 29.25 4.93 43.21
C TYR A 34 30.75 4.84 43.48
N LYS A 35 31.49 4.24 42.54
CA LYS A 35 32.95 4.22 42.51
C LYS A 35 33.43 5.21 41.44
N PRO A 36 33.98 6.38 41.82
CA PRO A 36 34.54 7.30 40.84
C PRO A 36 35.71 6.65 40.09
N SER A 37 35.81 6.89 38.78
CA SER A 37 36.91 6.39 37.94
C SER A 37 38.21 7.15 38.21
N GLN A 38 38.11 8.45 38.49
CA GLN A 38 39.25 9.27 38.90
C GLN A 38 39.49 9.10 40.39
N GLN A 39 40.53 8.35 40.74
CA GLN A 39 40.91 8.07 42.12
C GLN A 39 42.22 8.80 42.43
N ASN A 40 42.11 9.94 43.09
CA ASN A 40 43.24 10.65 43.69
C ASN A 40 42.93 10.89 45.17
N ALA A 41 43.93 10.82 46.05
CA ALA A 41 43.78 11.00 47.50
C ALA A 41 43.24 12.39 47.88
N ALA A 42 43.44 13.39 47.01
CA ALA A 42 42.86 14.73 47.17
C ALA A 42 41.34 14.78 46.92
N PHE A 43 40.78 13.78 46.24
CA PHE A 43 39.34 13.71 45.94
C PHE A 43 38.62 12.75 46.89
N ASN A 44 37.32 13.02 47.09
CA ASN A 44 36.45 12.18 47.92
C ASN A 44 36.95 11.98 49.37
N SER A 45 37.67 12.96 49.93
CA SER A 45 38.21 12.89 51.30
C SER A 45 39.01 11.61 51.57
N GLY A 46 39.67 11.04 50.56
CA GLY A 46 40.41 9.78 50.64
C GLY A 46 39.55 8.50 50.59
N ALA A 47 38.21 8.61 50.53
CA ALA A 47 37.33 7.46 50.38
C ALA A 47 37.33 6.92 48.96
N ARG A 48 37.28 5.59 48.82
CA ARG A 48 37.26 4.92 47.50
C ARG A 48 35.88 4.91 46.84
N GLU A 49 34.82 5.13 47.61
CA GLU A 49 33.43 4.95 47.18
C GLU A 49 32.57 6.10 47.74
N ARG A 50 31.44 6.38 47.09
CA ARG A 50 30.41 7.33 47.52
C ARG A 50 29.07 6.63 47.61
N VAL A 51 28.24 6.98 48.59
CA VAL A 51 26.83 6.58 48.62
C VAL A 51 25.99 7.81 48.32
N ILE A 52 25.16 7.74 47.28
CA ILE A 52 24.34 8.84 46.79
C ILE A 52 22.88 8.49 47.03
N SER A 53 22.15 9.38 47.71
CA SER A 53 20.70 9.29 47.83
C SER A 53 20.07 10.03 46.64
N MET A 54 19.39 9.30 45.77
CA MET A 54 18.59 9.86 44.68
C MET A 54 17.14 9.98 45.13
N VAL A 55 16.65 11.22 45.13
CA VAL A 55 15.25 11.57 45.37
C VAL A 55 14.73 12.24 44.11
N VAL A 56 13.54 11.84 43.66
CA VAL A 56 12.90 12.48 42.50
C VAL A 56 12.36 13.84 42.92
N MET A 57 12.73 14.89 42.18
CA MET A 57 12.24 16.23 42.44
C MET A 57 10.73 16.31 42.19
N LEU A 58 10.02 16.98 43.10
CA LEU A 58 8.59 17.23 42.95
C LEU A 58 8.37 18.16 41.75
N VAL A 59 7.56 17.71 40.79
CA VAL A 59 7.22 18.47 39.57
C VAL A 59 5.90 19.19 39.78
N ASP A 60 5.86 20.47 39.41
CA ASP A 60 4.63 21.27 39.48
C ASP A 60 3.63 20.80 38.41
N PRO A 61 2.40 20.38 38.79
CA PRO A 61 1.38 19.93 37.85
C PRO A 61 0.90 21.01 36.87
N LEU A 62 1.11 22.30 37.16
CA LEU A 62 0.74 23.42 36.30
C LEU A 62 1.90 23.92 35.43
N GLU A 63 3.09 23.32 35.56
CA GLU A 63 4.24 23.71 34.75
C GLU A 63 4.06 23.29 33.28
N SER A 64 4.23 24.25 32.37
CA SER A 64 4.11 24.00 30.93
C SER A 64 5.33 23.21 30.37
N PRO A 65 5.20 22.53 29.21
CA PRO A 65 6.30 21.77 28.61
C PRO A 65 7.56 22.62 28.32
N LYS A 66 8.71 22.22 28.87
CA LYS A 66 9.98 22.98 28.80
C LYS A 66 10.65 23.01 27.42
N PHE A 67 10.46 21.98 26.59
CA PHE A 67 11.24 21.77 25.37
C PHE A 67 10.37 21.78 24.09
N ARG A 68 10.89 22.40 23.04
CA ARG A 68 10.31 22.36 21.68
C ARG A 68 10.80 21.14 20.93
N HIS A 69 9.93 20.50 20.15
CA HIS A 69 10.33 19.40 19.27
C HIS A 69 11.20 19.90 18.11
N LYS A 70 12.39 19.30 17.90
CA LYS A 70 13.25 19.53 16.74
C LYS A 70 13.21 18.33 15.80
N ARG A 71 13.04 18.56 14.49
CA ARG A 71 13.10 17.51 13.47
C ARG A 71 14.54 17.29 13.04
N VAL A 72 14.96 16.03 12.97
CA VAL A 72 16.30 15.62 12.52
C VAL A 72 16.18 15.04 11.10
N PRO A 73 17.08 15.37 10.16
CA PRO A 73 17.08 14.77 8.83
C PRO A 73 17.39 13.27 8.89
N ARG A 74 16.86 12.52 7.92
CA ARG A 74 17.08 11.07 7.82
C ARG A 74 18.50 10.78 7.29
N ALA A 75 19.04 9.62 7.64
CA ALA A 75 20.37 9.18 7.25
C ALA A 75 20.56 9.13 5.72
N SER A 76 21.80 9.33 5.28
CA SER A 76 22.20 9.19 3.88
C SER A 76 22.22 7.72 3.47
N VAL A 77 21.82 7.46 2.22
CA VAL A 77 21.91 6.12 1.63
C VAL A 77 23.31 5.95 1.03
N MET A 78 24.05 4.92 1.47
CA MET A 78 25.38 4.61 0.90
C MET A 78 25.20 3.80 -0.38
N HIS A 79 25.24 4.49 -1.53
CA HIS A 79 25.20 3.85 -2.84
C HIS A 79 26.60 3.39 -3.28
N SER A 80 26.65 2.35 -4.11
CA SER A 80 27.86 2.02 -4.88
C SER A 80 28.21 3.15 -5.87
N PRO A 81 29.46 3.23 -6.36
CA PRO A 81 29.84 4.19 -7.40
C PRO A 81 28.89 4.14 -8.62
N PRO A 82 28.59 5.30 -9.24
CA PRO A 82 27.68 5.35 -10.39
C PRO A 82 28.29 4.58 -11.57
N ARG A 83 27.46 3.77 -12.23
CA ARG A 83 27.86 3.06 -13.45
C ARG A 83 27.94 4.06 -14.62
N PRO A 84 28.93 3.95 -15.52
CA PRO A 84 28.99 4.83 -16.68
C PRO A 84 27.78 4.58 -17.59
N VAL A 85 27.02 5.63 -17.87
CA VAL A 85 25.86 5.58 -18.77
C VAL A 85 26.35 5.76 -20.21
N THR A 86 25.87 4.91 -21.12
CA THR A 86 26.20 5.05 -22.55
C THR A 86 25.35 6.14 -23.20
N VAL A 87 25.89 6.82 -24.21
CA VAL A 87 25.16 7.90 -24.92
C VAL A 87 23.86 7.40 -25.55
N LYS A 88 23.86 6.16 -26.06
CA LYS A 88 22.66 5.53 -26.62
C LYS A 88 21.58 5.34 -25.56
N ASP A 89 21.94 4.74 -24.43
CA ASP A 89 21.02 4.54 -23.31
C ASP A 89 20.42 5.89 -22.88
N GLN A 90 21.26 6.91 -22.70
CA GLN A 90 20.77 8.25 -22.35
C GLN A 90 19.79 8.83 -23.38
N GLN A 91 20.00 8.60 -24.68
CA GLN A 91 19.08 9.07 -25.74
C GLN A 91 17.76 8.30 -25.73
N ASP A 92 17.81 6.98 -25.57
CA ASP A 92 16.62 6.12 -25.49
C ASP A 92 15.74 6.50 -24.29
N TRP A 93 16.36 6.96 -23.20
CA TRP A 93 15.67 7.48 -22.01
C TRP A 93 15.26 8.96 -22.09
N LYS A 94 15.43 9.66 -23.22
CA LYS A 94 14.90 11.02 -23.39
C LYS A 94 13.40 10.97 -23.66
N LEU A 95 12.62 11.18 -22.61
CA LEU A 95 11.17 11.31 -22.74
C LEU A 95 10.81 12.66 -23.41
N PRO A 96 9.95 12.67 -24.44
CA PRO A 96 9.43 13.89 -25.04
C PRO A 96 8.64 14.75 -24.04
N PRO A 97 8.61 16.09 -24.22
CA PRO A 97 7.85 16.97 -23.36
C PRO A 97 6.34 16.65 -23.43
N CYS A 98 5.69 16.68 -22.27
CA CYS A 98 4.24 16.45 -22.17
C CYS A 98 3.48 17.72 -22.55
N ILE A 99 3.07 17.82 -23.82
CA ILE A 99 2.18 18.88 -24.30
C ILE A 99 0.75 18.38 -24.21
N SER A 100 -0.06 19.03 -23.37
CA SER A 100 -1.47 18.66 -23.20
C SER A 100 -2.39 19.61 -23.98
N ASN A 101 -3.54 19.10 -24.45
CA ASN A 101 -4.56 19.91 -25.13
C ASN A 101 -5.37 20.79 -24.17
N TRP A 102 -5.44 20.42 -22.90
CA TRP A 102 -6.36 21.04 -21.93
C TRP A 102 -5.65 21.94 -20.92
N LYS A 103 -4.46 21.56 -20.47
CA LYS A 103 -3.77 22.22 -19.36
C LYS A 103 -2.41 22.77 -19.78
N ASN A 104 -2.28 24.08 -19.62
CA ASN A 104 -1.03 24.81 -19.79
C ASN A 104 -0.85 25.76 -18.59
N PRO A 105 -0.35 25.26 -17.44
CA PRO A 105 -0.34 26.03 -16.20
C PRO A 105 0.61 27.22 -16.26
N LYS A 106 1.66 27.13 -17.08
CA LYS A 106 2.65 28.19 -17.29
C LYS A 106 2.32 29.09 -18.49
N GLY A 107 1.21 28.84 -19.19
CA GLY A 107 0.74 29.72 -20.27
C GLY A 107 1.64 29.78 -21.51
N TYR A 108 2.46 28.77 -21.79
CA TYR A 108 3.36 28.78 -22.96
C TYR A 108 2.61 28.89 -24.30
N THR A 109 3.12 29.72 -25.21
CA THR A 109 2.65 29.76 -26.59
C THR A 109 3.27 28.59 -27.36
N ILE A 110 2.46 27.59 -27.70
CA ILE A 110 2.89 26.36 -28.36
C ILE A 110 2.40 26.38 -29.81
N PRO A 111 3.28 26.17 -30.81
CA PRO A 111 2.88 26.10 -32.22
C PRO A 111 1.95 24.90 -32.46
N LEU A 112 1.11 25.00 -33.50
CA LEU A 112 0.05 24.03 -33.77
C LEU A 112 0.59 22.61 -33.99
N ASP A 113 1.71 22.46 -34.72
CA ASP A 113 2.30 21.15 -35.02
C ASP A 113 2.69 20.40 -33.74
N LYS A 114 3.30 21.09 -32.77
CA LYS A 114 3.71 20.49 -31.49
C LYS A 114 2.52 20.22 -30.56
N ARG A 115 1.44 20.96 -30.71
CA ARG A 115 0.16 20.68 -30.02
C ARG A 115 -0.57 19.49 -30.65
N ALA A 116 -0.45 19.29 -31.97
CA ALA A 116 -1.01 18.15 -32.68
C ALA A 116 -0.20 16.86 -32.41
N GLU A 117 1.13 16.91 -32.47
CA GLU A 117 2.03 15.79 -32.08
C GLU A 117 1.73 15.31 -30.64
N GLY A 118 1.41 16.25 -29.73
CA GLY A 118 0.96 15.90 -28.38
C GLY A 118 -0.26 14.97 -28.34
N ARG A 119 -1.16 15.03 -29.34
CA ARG A 119 -2.32 14.13 -29.45
C ARG A 119 -1.91 12.69 -29.70
N GLU A 120 -1.00 12.49 -30.64
CA GLU A 120 -0.52 11.16 -31.03
C GLU A 120 0.25 10.51 -29.88
N VAL A 121 1.14 11.26 -29.24
CA VAL A 121 1.92 10.79 -28.08
C VAL A 121 1.00 10.44 -26.90
N VAL A 122 -0.03 11.25 -26.61
CA VAL A 122 -1.00 10.94 -25.55
C VAL A 122 -1.80 9.68 -25.88
N ALA A 123 -2.23 9.51 -27.13
CA ALA A 123 -2.93 8.30 -27.56
C ALA A 123 -2.05 7.06 -27.42
N MET A 124 -0.78 7.13 -27.83
CA MET A 124 0.20 6.05 -27.66
C MET A 124 0.40 5.71 -26.17
N ARG A 125 0.57 6.72 -25.31
CA ARG A 125 0.69 6.51 -23.86
C ARG A 125 -0.53 5.80 -23.27
N SER A 126 -1.74 6.24 -23.63
CA SER A 126 -2.98 5.62 -23.15
C SER A 126 -3.13 4.18 -23.64
N LYS A 127 -2.65 3.85 -24.85
CA LYS A 127 -2.62 2.47 -25.36
C LYS A 127 -1.65 1.60 -24.57
N VAL A 128 -0.40 2.03 -24.41
CA VAL A 128 0.62 1.29 -23.64
C VAL A 128 0.15 1.07 -22.19
N GLN A 129 -0.46 2.07 -21.56
CA GLN A 129 -1.01 1.93 -20.20
C GLN A 129 -2.15 0.91 -20.14
N LYS A 130 -3.06 0.91 -21.11
CA LYS A 130 -4.13 -0.10 -21.20
C LYS A 130 -3.57 -1.50 -21.40
N GLU A 131 -2.58 -1.67 -22.27
CA GLU A 131 -1.93 -2.96 -22.51
C GLU A 131 -1.23 -3.49 -21.25
N ILE A 132 -0.50 -2.64 -20.51
CA ILE A 132 0.13 -3.03 -19.25
C ILE A 132 -0.93 -3.48 -18.24
N LEU A 133 -2.03 -2.74 -18.10
CA LEU A 133 -3.13 -3.09 -17.19
C LEU A 133 -3.82 -4.40 -17.58
N LEU A 134 -4.06 -4.62 -18.88
CA LEU A 134 -4.63 -5.87 -19.39
C LEU A 134 -3.68 -7.04 -19.11
N LYS A 135 -2.37 -6.86 -19.34
CA LYS A 135 -1.37 -7.87 -19.06
C LYS A 135 -1.27 -8.21 -17.57
N GLU A 136 -1.42 -7.22 -16.69
CA GLU A 136 -1.52 -7.46 -15.23
C GLU A 136 -2.82 -8.20 -14.86
N LYS A 137 -3.94 -7.85 -15.49
CA LYS A 137 -5.22 -8.53 -15.28
C LYS A 137 -5.13 -10.00 -15.71
N GLU A 138 -4.58 -10.28 -16.89
CA GLU A 138 -4.38 -11.64 -17.40
C GLU A 138 -3.46 -12.46 -16.49
N ARG A 139 -2.38 -11.87 -15.97
CA ARG A 139 -1.51 -12.55 -15.00
C ARG A 139 -2.29 -12.94 -13.73
N LYS A 140 -3.05 -12.01 -13.16
CA LYS A 140 -3.87 -12.28 -11.97
C LYS A 140 -4.93 -13.34 -12.23
N GLU A 141 -5.58 -13.30 -13.40
CA GLU A 141 -6.55 -14.31 -13.79
C GLU A 141 -5.90 -15.70 -13.94
N HIS A 142 -4.70 -15.76 -14.52
CA HIS A 142 -3.93 -17.00 -14.63
C HIS A 142 -3.54 -17.56 -13.25
N GLU A 143 -3.06 -16.70 -12.35
CA GLU A 143 -2.75 -17.09 -10.97
C GLU A 143 -3.98 -17.65 -10.25
N LEU A 144 -5.14 -16.99 -10.38
CA LEU A 144 -6.41 -17.47 -9.82
C LEU A 144 -6.85 -18.80 -10.43
N ARG A 145 -6.65 -18.99 -11.75
CA ARG A 145 -6.97 -20.25 -12.44
C ARG A 145 -6.12 -21.40 -11.93
N VAL A 146 -4.81 -21.19 -11.75
CA VAL A 146 -3.90 -22.18 -11.18
C VAL A 146 -4.28 -22.50 -9.73
N LEU A 147 -4.59 -21.49 -8.91
CA LEU A 147 -5.06 -21.68 -7.54
C LEU A 147 -6.34 -22.51 -7.49
N ALA A 148 -7.32 -22.21 -8.35
CA ALA A 148 -8.57 -22.95 -8.43
C ALA A 148 -8.36 -24.40 -8.88
N HIS A 149 -7.47 -24.65 -9.85
CA HIS A 149 -7.11 -26.00 -10.27
C HIS A 149 -6.47 -26.78 -9.12
N LYS A 150 -5.54 -26.14 -8.39
CA LYS A 150 -4.88 -26.73 -7.23
C LYS A 150 -5.86 -27.06 -6.09
N ALA A 151 -6.77 -26.14 -5.78
CA ALA A 151 -7.81 -26.36 -4.78
C ALA A 151 -8.79 -27.48 -5.17
N ARG A 152 -9.02 -27.70 -6.47
CA ARG A 152 -9.82 -28.84 -6.98
C ARG A 152 -9.05 -30.15 -6.86
N SER A 153 -7.77 -30.20 -7.21
CA SER A 153 -6.97 -31.42 -7.07
C SER A 153 -6.81 -31.83 -5.61
N GLU A 154 -6.58 -30.89 -4.70
CA GLU A 154 -6.49 -31.17 -3.25
C GLU A 154 -7.81 -31.70 -2.66
N ARG A 155 -8.96 -31.42 -3.30
CA ARG A 155 -10.25 -32.02 -2.92
C ARG A 155 -10.48 -33.42 -3.49
N ILE A 156 -9.82 -33.79 -4.59
CA ILE A 156 -9.96 -35.11 -5.21
C ILE A 156 -9.16 -36.17 -4.44
N ASP A 157 -8.16 -35.76 -3.65
CA ASP A 157 -7.36 -36.66 -2.79
C ASP A 157 -8.01 -36.99 -1.43
N VAL A 158 -9.25 -36.54 -1.17
CA VAL A 158 -10.04 -36.96 0.00
C VAL A 158 -11.11 -37.96 -0.46
N VAL A 159 -10.74 -39.24 -0.47
CA VAL A 159 -11.65 -40.39 -0.56
C VAL A 159 -12.32 -40.59 0.82
N PRO A 160 -13.66 -40.51 0.95
CA PRO A 160 -14.37 -41.22 2.01
C PRO A 160 -14.59 -42.69 1.59
N PRO A 161 -14.56 -43.65 2.54
CA PRO A 161 -14.68 -45.07 2.23
C PRO A 161 -16.06 -45.43 1.69
N ALA A 162 -16.07 -46.44 0.83
CA ALA A 162 -17.20 -46.98 0.08
C ALA A 162 -18.47 -47.22 0.91
N ALA A 163 -19.61 -46.74 0.41
CA ALA A 163 -20.92 -47.38 0.55
C ALA A 163 -21.91 -46.84 -0.49
N ALA A 164 -22.75 -47.74 -1.01
CA ALA A 164 -23.91 -47.53 -1.88
C ALA A 164 -23.65 -47.26 -3.38
N VAL A 165 -23.31 -48.35 -4.08
CA VAL A 165 -23.81 -48.57 -5.45
C VAL A 165 -25.33 -48.77 -5.36
N VAL A 166 -26.11 -47.95 -6.06
CA VAL A 166 -27.51 -48.24 -6.42
C VAL A 166 -27.57 -48.37 -7.94
N PRO A 167 -28.10 -49.47 -8.49
CA PRO A 167 -28.30 -49.59 -9.93
C PRO A 167 -29.62 -48.91 -10.29
N VAL A 168 -29.59 -47.97 -11.24
CA VAL A 168 -30.79 -47.48 -11.92
C VAL A 168 -30.66 -47.89 -13.38
N VAL A 169 -31.54 -48.80 -13.78
CA VAL A 169 -31.72 -49.22 -15.17
C VAL A 169 -32.80 -48.31 -15.78
N SER A 170 -32.42 -47.71 -16.90
CA SER A 170 -33.17 -47.09 -18.00
C SER A 170 -34.70 -47.01 -17.92
N GLU A 171 -35.24 -45.78 -18.03
CA GLU A 171 -36.41 -45.52 -18.86
C GLU A 171 -36.31 -44.11 -19.47
N THR A 172 -36.47 -44.09 -20.78
CA THR A 172 -36.43 -42.97 -21.72
C THR A 172 -37.57 -41.99 -21.49
N SER A 173 -37.23 -40.70 -21.39
CA SER A 173 -38.08 -39.61 -21.87
C SER A 173 -37.18 -38.42 -22.22
N ASP A 174 -36.87 -38.29 -23.51
CA ASP A 174 -36.29 -37.08 -24.09
C ASP A 174 -37.24 -35.90 -23.86
N VAL A 175 -36.83 -34.95 -23.02
CA VAL A 175 -37.43 -33.61 -22.98
C VAL A 175 -36.36 -32.65 -23.47
N ASP A 176 -36.62 -32.11 -24.65
CA ASP A 176 -35.83 -31.14 -25.40
C ASP A 176 -35.50 -29.89 -24.56
N ASP A 177 -34.28 -29.80 -24.03
CA ASP A 177 -33.73 -28.62 -23.32
C ASP A 177 -32.89 -27.75 -24.29
N GLY A 178 -33.33 -27.68 -25.55
CA GLY A 178 -32.62 -27.00 -26.65
C GLY A 178 -32.81 -25.48 -26.70
N ASP A 179 -33.77 -24.91 -25.99
CA ASP A 179 -34.32 -23.58 -26.34
C ASP A 179 -33.85 -22.39 -25.46
N ILE A 180 -33.00 -22.62 -24.44
CA ILE A 180 -32.49 -21.52 -23.56
C ILE A 180 -31.09 -21.03 -24.01
N ARG A 181 -30.34 -21.84 -24.76
CA ARG A 181 -28.93 -21.54 -25.07
C ARG A 181 -28.73 -20.61 -26.26
N VAL A 182 -29.75 -20.46 -27.13
CA VAL A 182 -29.70 -19.60 -28.33
C VAL A 182 -29.90 -18.12 -27.99
N ASP A 183 -30.58 -17.82 -26.88
CA ASP A 183 -30.96 -16.44 -26.55
C ASP A 183 -29.80 -15.62 -25.93
N TYR A 184 -28.77 -16.28 -25.39
CA TYR A 184 -27.60 -15.59 -24.81
C TYR A 184 -26.59 -15.11 -25.86
N GLU A 185 -26.31 -15.90 -26.90
CA GLU A 185 -25.34 -15.55 -27.95
C GLU A 185 -25.86 -14.47 -28.90
N GLN A 186 -27.17 -14.46 -29.18
CA GLN A 186 -27.82 -13.43 -30.00
C GLN A 186 -27.87 -12.08 -29.27
N ARG A 187 -28.07 -12.11 -27.93
CA ARG A 187 -28.16 -10.92 -27.09
C ARG A 187 -26.82 -10.20 -26.96
N GLU A 188 -25.71 -10.92 -26.78
CA GLU A 188 -24.36 -10.31 -26.75
C GLU A 188 -23.98 -9.63 -28.07
N LYS A 189 -24.32 -10.21 -29.22
CA LYS A 189 -24.07 -9.58 -30.53
C LYS A 189 -24.92 -8.32 -30.77
N ASN A 190 -26.11 -8.24 -30.15
CA ASN A 190 -27.03 -7.10 -30.27
C ASN A 190 -26.80 -5.97 -29.25
N TYR A 191 -25.97 -6.17 -28.22
CA TYR A 191 -25.60 -5.12 -27.27
C TYR A 191 -24.94 -3.89 -27.93
N PRO A 192 -23.94 -4.02 -28.82
CA PRO A 192 -23.30 -2.86 -29.46
C PRO A 192 -24.23 -2.12 -30.43
N GLU A 193 -25.07 -2.82 -31.20
CA GLU A 193 -25.99 -2.18 -32.16
C GLU A 193 -27.11 -1.39 -31.44
N ARG A 194 -27.58 -1.90 -30.29
CA ARG A 194 -28.62 -1.22 -29.49
C ARG A 194 -28.10 0.08 -28.87
N GLU A 195 -26.84 0.12 -28.43
CA GLU A 195 -26.22 1.34 -27.92
C GLU A 195 -25.99 2.38 -29.02
N GLU A 196 -25.53 1.96 -30.21
CA GLU A 196 -25.39 2.88 -31.36
C GLU A 196 -26.72 3.47 -31.79
N ARG A 197 -27.81 2.68 -31.81
CA ARG A 197 -29.16 3.18 -32.12
C ARG A 197 -29.62 4.25 -31.14
N LEU A 198 -29.44 4.01 -29.84
CA LEU A 198 -29.78 4.98 -28.80
C LEU A 198 -28.94 6.26 -28.91
N GLN A 199 -27.66 6.16 -29.25
CA GLN A 199 -26.82 7.34 -29.50
C GLN A 199 -27.29 8.11 -30.75
N ARG A 200 -27.68 7.40 -31.81
CA ARG A 200 -28.20 8.01 -33.05
C ARG A 200 -29.53 8.73 -32.84
N GLU A 201 -30.41 8.16 -32.03
CA GLU A 201 -31.66 8.79 -31.60
C GLU A 201 -31.40 10.03 -30.75
N LYS A 202 -30.49 9.93 -29.77
CA LYS A 202 -30.12 11.06 -28.91
C LYS A 202 -29.57 12.25 -29.71
N ILE A 203 -28.73 11.98 -30.73
CA ILE A 203 -28.21 12.99 -31.66
C ILE A 203 -29.33 13.59 -32.53
N ARG A 204 -30.32 12.79 -32.95
CA ARG A 204 -31.48 13.30 -33.72
C ARG A 204 -32.39 14.17 -32.87
N GLU A 205 -32.61 13.79 -31.62
CA GLU A 205 -33.45 14.53 -30.67
C GLU A 205 -32.81 15.86 -30.27
N GLU A 206 -31.49 15.87 -30.07
CA GLU A 206 -30.71 17.07 -29.75
C GLU A 206 -30.69 18.08 -30.91
N ARG A 207 -30.75 17.61 -32.17
CA ARG A 207 -30.90 18.48 -33.35
C ARG A 207 -32.33 18.99 -33.58
N ARG A 208 -33.31 18.43 -32.88
CA ARG A 208 -34.72 18.78 -32.98
C ARG A 208 -35.15 19.75 -31.86
N LYS A 209 -34.27 20.00 -30.88
CA LYS A 209 -34.35 21.05 -29.87
C LYS A 209 -33.57 22.28 -30.33
#